data_AF-A0A382PJU7-F1
#
_entry.id   AF-A0A382PJU7-F1
#
_cell.length_a   1.000
_cell.length_b   1.000
_cell.length_c   1.000
_cell.angle_alpha   90.00
_cell.angle_beta   90.00
_cell.angle_gamma   90.00
#
_symmetry.space_group_name_H-M   'P 1'
#
loop_
_entity.id
_entity.type
_entity.pdbx_description
1 polymer ?
#
loop_
_entity_poly.entity_id
_entity_poly.type
_entity_poly.pdbx_seq_one_letter_code
_entity_poly.pdbx_strand_id
1 'polypeptide(L)' 'MYRKEIKVLDCTIRDGGLMNNHLFTDDFLRSVFKSVNQSGVDYIELGYKADES' A
#
# COMPACT_ATOMS: atom_id res chain seq x y z
N MET A 1 -24.46 -4.24 -2.44
CA MET A 1 -24.84 -3.45 -1.24
C MET A 1 -23.57 -2.83 -0.67
N TYR A 2 -23.56 -1.51 -0.46
CA TYR A 2 -22.45 -0.82 0.20
C TYR A 2 -22.61 -0.91 1.73
N ARG A 3 -21.51 -1.14 2.47
CA ARG A 3 -21.47 -1.17 3.95
C ARG A 3 -20.45 -0.16 4.44
N LYS A 4 -20.92 0.87 5.16
CA LYS A 4 -20.10 2.01 5.58
C LYS A 4 -19.07 1.65 6.65
N GLU A 5 -19.35 0.59 7.40
CA GLU A 5 -18.53 0.09 8.50
C GLU A 5 -17.30 -0.67 8.00
N ILE A 6 -17.33 -1.17 6.76
CA ILE A 6 -16.19 -1.83 6.15
C ILE A 6 -15.16 -0.79 5.77
N LYS A 7 -13.93 -1.01 6.24
CA LYS A 7 -12.76 -0.19 5.92
C LYS A 7 -11.81 -0.97 5.04
N VAL A 8 -11.32 -0.32 3.99
CA VAL A 8 -10.36 -0.91 3.05
C VAL A 8 -8.97 -0.38 3.37
N LEU A 9 -8.04 -1.31 3.61
CA LEU A 9 -6.62 -1.06 3.73
C LEU A 9 -5.94 -1.56 2.45
N ASP A 10 -5.26 -0.68 1.74
CA ASP A 10 -4.33 -1.09 0.69
C ASP A 10 -2.98 -1.44 1.32
N CYS A 11 -2.49 -2.66 1.10
CA CYS A 11 -1.17 -3.11 1.57
C CYS A 11 -0.17 -3.35 0.41
N THR A 12 -0.45 -2.81 -0.78
CA THR A 12 0.28 -3.13 -2.01
C THR A 12 1.77 -2.82 -1.91
N ILE A 13 2.12 -1.63 -1.41
CA ILE A 13 3.53 -1.18 -1.34
C ILE A 13 4.30 -1.93 -0.25
N ARG A 14 3.69 -2.18 0.92
CA ARG A 14 4.35 -2.90 2.02
C ARG A 14 4.47 -4.39 1.73
N ASP A 15 3.35 -5.09 1.57
CA ASP A 15 3.35 -6.56 1.41
C ASP A 15 3.95 -6.95 0.05
N GLY A 16 3.64 -6.19 -1.00
CA GLY A 16 4.32 -6.33 -2.29
C GLY A 16 5.82 -6.08 -2.19
N GLY A 17 6.24 -5.18 -1.29
CA GLY A 17 7.64 -4.95 -0.98
C GLY A 17 8.32 -6.19 -0.39
N LEU A 18 7.65 -6.87 0.56
CA LEU A 18 8.15 -8.13 1.12
C LEU A 18 8.29 -9.23 0.05
N MET A 19 7.36 -9.29 -0.91
CA MET A 19 7.41 -10.27 -2.00
C MET A 19 8.45 -9.92 -3.07
N ASN A 20 8.74 -8.64 -3.25
CA ASN A 20 9.64 -8.11 -4.29
C ASN A 20 11.01 -7.67 -3.75
N ASN A 21 11.40 -8.11 -2.55
CA ASN A 21 12.64 -7.67 -1.88
C ASN A 21 12.82 -6.14 -1.84
N HIS A 22 11.72 -5.39 -1.78
CA HIS A 22 11.66 -3.93 -1.81
C HIS A 22 12.23 -3.27 -3.08
N LEU A 23 12.38 -4.03 -4.17
CA LEU A 23 12.94 -3.56 -5.45
C LEU A 23 11.87 -3.01 -6.40
N PHE A 24 11.09 -2.03 -5.95
CA PHE A 24 10.21 -1.28 -6.83
C PHE A 24 10.94 -0.12 -7.49
N THR A 25 10.57 0.20 -8.73
CA THR A 25 10.99 1.47 -9.33
C THR A 25 10.21 2.63 -8.69
N ASP A 26 10.85 3.80 -8.62
CA ASP A 26 10.20 5.02 -8.16
C ASP A 26 8.91 5.34 -8.93
N ASP A 27 8.92 5.11 -10.24
CA ASP A 27 7.75 5.36 -11.11
C ASP A 27 6.59 4.42 -10.77
N PHE A 28 6.88 3.15 -10.47
CA PHE A 28 5.87 2.19 -10.03
C PHE A 28 5.27 2.64 -8.69
N LEU A 29 6.12 2.95 -7.70
CA LEU A 29 5.68 3.41 -6.38
C LEU A 29 4.81 4.67 -6.47
N ARG A 30 5.25 5.67 -7.25
CA ARG A 30 4.50 6.91 -7.47
C ARG A 30 3.16 6.65 -8.14
N SER A 31 3.11 5.72 -9.10
CA SER A 31 1.88 5.40 -9.83
C SER A 31 0.88 4.67 -8.94
N VAL A 32 1.33 3.67 -8.17
CA VAL A 32 0.48 2.96 -7.20
C VAL A 32 -0.03 3.93 -6.14
N PHE A 33 0.85 4.71 -5.53
CA PHE A 33 0.45 5.68 -4.49
C PHE A 33 -0.61 6.67 -5.00
N LYS A 34 -0.40 7.26 -6.18
CA LYS A 34 -1.38 8.18 -6.79
C LYS A 34 -2.72 7.48 -7.05
N SER A 35 -2.70 6.26 -7.55
CA SER A 35 -3.91 5.50 -7.90
C SER A 35 -4.72 5.14 -6.66
N VAL A 36 -4.05 4.62 -5.63
CA VAL A 36 -4.69 4.24 -4.35
C VAL A 36 -5.22 5.47 -3.62
N ASN A 37 -4.48 6.58 -3.62
CA ASN A 37 -4.95 7.84 -3.04
C ASN A 37 -6.21 8.40 -3.74
N GLN A 38 -6.42 8.07 -5.01
CA GLN A 38 -7.60 8.48 -5.78
C GLN A 38 -8.77 7.48 -5.69
N SER A 39 -8.53 6.24 -5.25
CA SER A 39 -9.55 5.17 -5.26
C SER A 39 -10.52 5.22 -4.07
N GLY A 40 -10.23 6.04 -3.06
CA GLY A 40 -11.07 6.17 -1.86
C GLY A 40 -10.93 5.01 -0.87
N VAL A 41 -9.79 4.31 -0.85
CA VAL A 41 -9.47 3.42 0.27
C VAL A 41 -9.36 4.22 1.56
N ASP A 42 -9.67 3.59 2.69
CA ASP A 42 -9.64 4.27 3.98
C ASP A 42 -8.21 4.43 4.52
N TYR A 43 -7.33 3.48 4.19
CA TYR A 43 -5.96 3.43 4.70
C TYR A 43 -4.99 2.91 3.63
N ILE A 44 -3.75 3.38 3.69
CA ILE A 44 -2.64 2.89 2.86
C ILE A 44 -1.51 2.46 3.79
N GLU A 45 -1.08 1.22 3.66
CA GLU A 45 0.07 0.68 4.38
C GLU A 45 1.35 0.94 3.58
N LEU A 46 2.27 1.72 4.17
CA LEU A 46 3.51 2.13 3.52
C LEU A 46 4.73 1.73 4.33
N GLY A 47 5.83 1.50 3.62
CA GLY A 47 7.16 1.31 4.19
C GLY A 47 7.52 -0.14 4.50
N TYR A 48 8.64 -0.28 5.18
CA TYR A 48 9.17 -1.53 5.69
C TYR A 48 9.57 -1.28 7.14
N LYS A 49 8.96 -2.02 8.07
CA LYS A 49 9.41 -2.06 9.45
C LYS A 49 10.15 -3.38 9.65
N ALA A 50 11.45 -3.39 9.36
CA ALA A 50 12.32 -4.35 10.03
C ALA A 50 12.32 -3.98 11.51
N ASP A 51 11.83 -4.86 12.37
CA ASP A 51 12.22 -4.80 13.76
C ASP A 51 13.73 -5.03 13.80
N GLU A 52 14.50 -3.96 13.93
CA GLU A 52 15.85 -4.04 14.48
C GLU A 52 15.67 -4.21 15.99
N SER A 53 15.90 -5.43 16.46
CA SER A 53 16.05 -5.77 17.88
C SER A 53 17.13 -4.92 18.55
#